data_AF-A0A3F2V5G4-F1
#
_entry.id   AF-A0A3F2V5G4-F1
#
_cell.length_a   1.000
_cell.length_b   1.000
_cell.length_c   1.000
_cell.angle_alpha   90.00
_cell.angle_beta   90.00
_cell.angle_gamma   90.00
#
_symmetry.space_group_name_H-M   'P 1'
#
loop_
_entity.id
_entity.type
_entity.pdbx_description
1 polymer ?
#
loop_
_entity_poly.entity_id
_entity_poly.type
_entity_poly.pdbx_seq_one_letter_code
_entity_poly.pdbx_strand_id
1 'polypeptide(L)'
;MNRQENLVNRILELISERMPQDIGEIGADLKHNLSAVIKESMSKMDLVSREEFDVQTKVLARTRARLEAMEKKLDQLERTLETGVEQQ
;
A
#
# COMPACT_ATOMS: atom_id res chain seq x y z
N MET A 1 -14.70 0.68 7.65
CA MET A 1 -14.88 -0.61 8.35
C MET A 1 -14.95 -1.74 7.31
N ASN A 2 -14.08 -2.75 7.44
CA ASN A 2 -14.20 -4.10 6.84
C ASN A 2 -13.81 -4.37 5.36
N ARG A 3 -12.74 -3.73 4.84
CA ARG A 3 -12.14 -4.16 3.55
C ARG A 3 -11.50 -5.56 3.58
N GLN A 4 -10.94 -5.98 4.72
CA GLN A 4 -10.38 -7.33 4.88
C GLN A 4 -11.47 -8.40 4.85
N GLU A 5 -12.62 -8.15 5.48
CA GLU A 5 -13.76 -9.07 5.40
C GLU A 5 -14.28 -9.21 3.97
N ASN A 6 -14.31 -8.11 3.21
CA ASN A 6 -14.72 -8.16 1.79
C ASN A 6 -13.79 -9.03 0.93
N LEU A 7 -12.47 -9.02 1.18
CA LEU A 7 -11.53 -9.86 0.45
C LEU A 7 -11.66 -11.34 0.83
N VAL A 8 -11.82 -11.61 2.12
CA VAL A 8 -12.02 -12.97 2.62
C VAL A 8 -13.33 -13.55 2.05
N ASN A 9 -14.43 -12.79 2.10
CA ASN A 9 -15.71 -13.22 1.55
C ASN A 9 -15.63 -13.51 0.05
N ARG A 10 -14.93 -12.68 -0.74
CA ARG A 10 -14.70 -12.94 -2.17
C ARG A 10 -13.88 -14.20 -2.43
N ILE A 11 -12.85 -14.47 -1.62
CA ILE A 11 -12.07 -15.71 -1.75
C ILE A 11 -12.93 -16.92 -1.39
N LEU A 12 -13.75 -16.81 -0.35
CA LEU A 12 -14.67 -17.88 0.05
C LEU A 12 -15.75 -18.15 -1.01
N GLU A 13 -16.25 -17.13 -1.70
CA GLU A 13 -17.17 -17.27 -2.84
C GLU A 13 -16.49 -17.99 -4.01
N LEU A 14 -15.29 -17.57 -4.42
CA LEU A 14 -14.54 -18.21 -5.52
C LEU A 14 -14.19 -19.67 -5.24
N ILE A 15 -13.94 -20.01 -3.97
CA ILE A 15 -13.71 -21.39 -3.54
C ILE A 15 -15.01 -22.18 -3.51
N SER A 16 -16.10 -21.57 -3.05
CA SER A 16 -17.44 -22.20 -3.05
C SER A 16 -17.94 -22.50 -4.48
N GLU A 17 -17.66 -21.61 -5.43
CA GLU A 17 -18.00 -21.78 -6.85
C GLU A 17 -17.23 -22.92 -7.54
N ARG A 18 -16.05 -23.27 -7.02
CA ARG A 18 -15.18 -24.32 -7.58
C ARG A 18 -15.19 -25.61 -6.78
N MET A 19 -15.93 -25.67 -5.66
CA MET A 19 -16.05 -26.87 -4.84
C MET A 19 -17.15 -27.80 -5.41
N PRO A 20 -16.94 -29.14 -5.44
CA PRO A 20 -17.99 -30.09 -5.78
C PRO A 20 -19.16 -30.00 -4.79
N GLN A 21 -20.40 -30.15 -5.29
CA GLN A 21 -21.63 -30.01 -4.48
C GLN A 21 -21.76 -31.09 -3.37
N ASP A 22 -20.97 -32.16 -3.43
CA ASP A 22 -21.07 -33.33 -2.56
C ASP A 22 -20.50 -33.13 -1.13
N ILE A 23 -19.97 -31.94 -0.81
CA ILE A 23 -19.31 -31.64 0.46
C ILE A 23 -20.20 -30.80 1.39
N GLY A 24 -21.54 -30.98 1.35
CA GLY A 24 -22.53 -30.09 1.99
C GLY A 24 -22.21 -29.64 3.44
N GLU A 25 -22.19 -30.56 4.41
CA GLU A 25 -21.92 -30.22 5.83
C GLU A 25 -20.42 -30.07 6.12
N ILE A 26 -19.57 -30.96 5.58
CA ILE A 26 -18.11 -30.91 5.74
C ILE A 26 -17.53 -29.60 5.16
N GLY A 27 -18.14 -29.09 4.10
CA GLY A 27 -17.71 -27.90 3.37
C GLY A 27 -18.01 -26.62 4.12
N ALA A 28 -19.05 -26.58 4.97
CA ALA A 28 -19.34 -25.43 5.81
C ALA A 28 -18.26 -25.25 6.88
N ASP A 29 -17.89 -26.32 7.57
CA ASP A 29 -16.81 -26.31 8.58
C ASP A 29 -15.44 -26.06 7.92
N LEU A 30 -15.19 -26.66 6.76
CA LEU A 30 -13.98 -26.42 5.97
C LEU A 30 -13.89 -24.94 5.54
N LYS A 31 -14.99 -24.36 5.08
CA LYS A 31 -15.08 -22.93 4.69
C LYS A 31 -14.81 -22.01 5.87
N HIS A 32 -15.35 -22.34 7.06
CA HIS A 32 -15.09 -21.58 8.27
C HIS A 32 -13.62 -21.60 8.67
N ASN A 33 -13.03 -22.80 8.74
CA ASN A 33 -11.62 -22.97 9.08
C ASN A 33 -10.69 -22.32 8.05
N LEU A 34 -11.01 -22.43 6.76
CA LEU A 34 -10.25 -21.81 5.68
C LEU A 34 -10.33 -20.28 5.73
N SER A 35 -11.50 -19.72 6.02
CA SER A 35 -11.69 -18.28 6.26
C SER A 35 -10.81 -17.77 7.40
N ALA A 36 -10.76 -18.51 8.51
CA ALA A 36 -9.95 -18.17 9.67
C ALA A 36 -8.45 -18.18 9.33
N VAL A 37 -7.97 -19.22 8.64
CA VAL A 37 -6.57 -19.33 8.21
C VAL A 37 -6.19 -18.23 7.22
N ILE A 38 -7.06 -17.89 6.26
CA ILE A 38 -6.82 -16.79 5.31
C ILE A 38 -6.77 -15.45 6.04
N LYS A 39 -7.70 -15.20 6.96
CA LYS A 39 -7.70 -13.98 7.80
C LYS A 39 -6.41 -13.88 8.61
N GLU A 40 -5.98 -14.96 9.24
CA GLU A 40 -4.76 -15.01 10.03
C GLU A 40 -3.50 -14.80 9.17
N SER A 41 -3.42 -15.46 8.01
CA SER A 41 -2.31 -15.30 7.07
C SER A 41 -2.23 -13.88 6.51
N MET A 42 -3.36 -13.27 6.18
CA MET A 42 -3.42 -11.87 5.74
C MET A 42 -3.09 -10.89 6.87
N SER A 43 -3.44 -11.20 8.12
CA SER A 43 -3.03 -10.40 9.28
C SER A 43 -1.54 -10.51 9.58
N LYS A 44 -0.89 -11.61 9.17
CA LYS A 44 0.56 -11.83 9.33
C LYS A 44 1.40 -11.29 8.18
N MET A 45 0.79 -11.03 7.01
CA MET A 45 1.43 -10.25 5.95
C MET A 45 1.41 -8.77 6.38
N ASP A 46 2.52 -8.07 6.25
CA ASP A 46 2.64 -6.61 6.48
C ASP A 46 1.83 -5.83 5.42
N LEU A 47 0.51 -6.03 5.41
CA LEU A 47 -0.42 -5.42 4.48
C LEU A 47 -0.57 -3.97 4.86
N VAL A 48 0.24 -3.12 4.24
CA VAL A 48 0.05 -1.67 4.28
C VAL A 48 -1.31 -1.39 3.66
N SER A 49 -2.20 -0.76 4.43
CA SER A 49 -3.52 -0.41 3.90
C SER A 49 -3.33 0.56 2.73
N ARG A 50 -4.26 0.52 1.76
CA ARG A 50 -4.20 1.47 0.64
C ARG A 50 -4.18 2.93 1.10
N GLU A 51 -4.78 3.21 2.25
CA GLU A 51 -4.78 4.55 2.84
C GLU A 51 -3.40 4.96 3.35
N GLU A 52 -2.70 4.06 4.05
CA GLU A 52 -1.31 4.28 4.47
C GLU A 52 -0.36 4.40 3.26
N PHE A 53 -0.57 3.61 2.21
CA PHE A 53 0.16 3.73 0.95
C PHE A 53 -0.05 5.10 0.29
N ASP A 54 -1.30 5.58 0.23
CA ASP A 54 -1.64 6.89 -0.34
C ASP A 54 -1.04 8.03 0.50
N VAL A 55 -1.01 7.89 1.83
CA VAL A 55 -0.35 8.84 2.74
C VAL A 55 1.16 8.88 2.49
N GLN A 56 1.83 7.73 2.42
CA GLN A 56 3.27 7.67 2.14
C GLN A 56 3.62 8.27 0.77
N THR A 57 2.79 8.02 -0.24
CA THR A 57 2.93 8.61 -1.57
C THR A 57 2.84 10.14 -1.52
N LYS A 58 1.89 10.69 -0.77
CA LYS A 58 1.77 12.14 -0.56
C LYS A 58 2.98 12.74 0.17
N VAL A 59 3.48 12.05 1.19
CA VAL A 59 4.70 12.46 1.91
C VAL A 59 5.89 12.49 0.95
N LEU A 60 6.06 11.44 0.13
CA LEU A 60 7.14 11.38 -0.87
C LEU A 60 7.04 12.51 -1.89
N ALA A 61 5.84 12.80 -2.41
CA ALA A 61 5.60 13.90 -3.33
C ALA A 61 5.98 15.26 -2.72
N ARG A 62 5.61 15.49 -1.45
CA ARG A 62 5.99 16.71 -0.71
C ARG A 62 7.50 16.82 -0.52
N THR A 63 8.17 15.70 -0.22
CA THR A 63 9.63 15.68 -0.05
C THR A 63 10.34 16.00 -1.37
N ARG A 64 9.88 15.45 -2.51
CA ARG A 64 10.41 15.80 -3.84
C ARG A 64 10.26 17.28 -4.16
N ALA A 65 9.07 17.84 -3.94
CA ALA A 65 8.83 19.27 -4.17
C ALA A 65 9.73 20.17 -3.30
N ARG A 66 10.01 19.75 -2.06
CA ARG A 66 10.94 20.46 -1.18
C ARG A 66 12.39 20.33 -1.64
N LEU A 67 12.78 19.16 -2.12
CA LEU A 67 14.12 18.91 -2.67
C LEU A 67 14.38 19.82 -3.88
N GLU A 68 13.47 19.82 -4.85
CA GLU A 68 13.56 20.68 -6.06
C GLU A 68 13.64 22.17 -5.70
N ALA A 69 12.91 22.61 -4.68
CA ALA A 69 12.98 24.00 -4.21
C ALA A 69 14.33 24.33 -3.56
N MET A 70 14.96 23.38 -2.88
CA MET A 70 16.30 23.56 -2.31
C MET A 70 17.38 23.55 -3.39
N GLU A 71 17.28 22.65 -4.37
CA GLU A 71 18.17 22.63 -5.54
C GLU A 71 18.15 23.97 -6.28
N LYS A 72 16.96 24.52 -6.55
CA LYS A 72 16.85 25.86 -7.17
C LYS A 72 17.49 26.98 -6.34
N LYS A 73 17.37 26.91 -5.01
CA LYS A 73 18.00 27.90 -4.12
C LYS A 73 19.51 27.76 -4.14
N LEU A 74 20.01 26.52 -4.22
CA LEU A 74 21.43 26.25 -4.32
C LEU A 74 21.98 26.77 -5.65
N ASP A 75 21.34 26.44 -6.78
CA ASP A 75 21.71 26.95 -8.10
C ASP A 75 21.74 28.49 -8.14
N GLN A 76 20.76 29.13 -7.51
CA GLN A 76 20.71 30.59 -7.46
C GLN A 76 21.86 31.18 -6.62
N LEU A 77 22.21 30.52 -5.52
CA LEU A 77 23.31 30.93 -4.66
C LEU A 77 24.66 30.71 -5.35
N GLU A 78 24.85 29.56 -5.99
CA GLU A 78 26.04 29.23 -6.78
C GLU A 78 26.27 30.26 -7.88
N ARG A 79 25.25 30.60 -8.67
CA ARG A 79 25.34 31.65 -9.70
C ARG A 79 25.69 33.03 -9.14
N THR A 80 25.15 33.37 -7.97
CA THR A 80 25.45 34.64 -7.30
C THR A 80 26.90 34.70 -6.84
N LEU A 81 27.45 33.56 -6.38
CA LEU A 81 28.85 33.45 -6.00
C LEU A 81 29.77 33.52 -7.23
N GLU A 82 29.44 32.83 -8.32
CA GLU A 82 30.20 32.89 -9.58
C GLU A 82 30.28 34.31 -10.14
N THR A 83 29.14 35.01 -10.21
CA THR A 83 29.11 36.41 -10.67
C THR A 83 29.79 37.40 -9.71
N GLY A 84 29.87 37.09 -8.41
CA GLY A 84 30.62 37.89 -7.45
C GLY A 84 32.15 37.72 -7.53
N VAL A 85 32.62 36.58 -8.05
CA VAL A 85 34.06 36.28 -8.24
C VAL A 85 34.60 36.92 -9.52
N GLU A 86 33.79 37.08 -10.56
CA GLU A 86 34.21 37.74 -11.82
C GLU A 86 34.26 39.28 -11.73
N GLN A 87 33.74 39.87 -10.65
CA GLN A 87 33.73 41.33 -10.44
C GLN A 87 34.82 41.86 -9.49
N GLN A 88 35.79 41.02 -9.10
CA GLN A 88 36.95 41.42 -8.28
C GLN A 88 38.28 41.27 -9.01
#